data_AF-A0A060YKN7-F1
#
_entry.id   AF-A0A060YKN7-F1
#
_cell.length_a   1.000
_cell.length_b   1.000
_cell.length_c   1.000
_cell.angle_alpha   90.00
_cell.angle_beta   90.00
_cell.angle_gamma   90.00
#
_symmetry.space_group_name_H-M   'P 1'
#
loop_
_entity.id
_entity.type
_entity.pdbx_description
1 polymer ?
#
loop_
_entity_poly.entity_id
_entity_poly.type
_entity_poly.pdbx_seq_one_letter_code
_entity_poly.pdbx_strand_id
1 'polypeptide(L)'
;MTCFFPNLPDLKKKAKSKKNKKVEERTAEEEEELEKQKAEMALLMDDEDDDKHKHFNYDKIVDEQNLSKKKRKKLLKKDNTSLEEDDFQVDVKDPRFQAMFTSHLYNLDPSDPGYKKTKATQSIQVEKQRLREERQHDQDKALRSSQAPPTQEPIASGQAVAEATKKMDPGLSMLIKSIKNKTEQFQARKKQKTM
;
A
#
# COMPACT_ATOMS: atom_id res chain seq x y z
N MET A 1 49.97 -15.84 10.17
CA MET A 1 50.20 -14.95 9.02
C MET A 1 49.99 -13.50 9.45
N THR A 2 51.06 -12.82 9.85
CA THR A 2 51.09 -11.36 10.00
C THR A 2 52.03 -10.84 8.93
N CYS A 3 51.48 -10.12 7.94
CA CYS A 3 52.26 -9.55 6.85
C CYS A 3 52.88 -8.24 7.35
N PHE A 4 54.14 -8.35 7.77
CA PHE A 4 55.09 -7.26 7.97
C PHE A 4 55.55 -6.74 6.61
N PHE A 5 55.32 -5.46 6.30
CA PHE A 5 55.97 -4.77 5.18
C PHE A 5 56.64 -3.49 5.70
N PRO A 6 57.98 -3.43 5.71
CA PRO A 6 58.73 -2.23 6.08
C PRO A 6 58.97 -1.33 4.86
N ASN A 7 58.59 -0.06 5.03
CA ASN A 7 59.28 1.18 4.65
C ASN A 7 60.09 1.26 3.34
N LEU A 8 59.78 2.22 2.47
CA LEU A 8 60.71 3.02 1.66
C LEU A 8 59.98 4.25 1.03
N PRO A 9 60.67 5.32 0.59
CA PRO A 9 60.92 6.53 1.39
C PRO A 9 60.30 7.82 0.80
N ASP A 10 60.30 8.86 1.64
CA ASP A 10 60.00 10.27 1.36
C ASP A 10 60.57 10.79 0.02
N LEU A 11 59.69 11.35 -0.82
CA LEU A 11 60.05 12.20 -1.95
C LEU A 11 59.53 13.63 -1.75
N LYS A 12 60.15 14.34 -0.81
CA LYS A 12 60.26 15.81 -0.87
C LYS A 12 61.21 16.20 -1.99
N LYS A 13 60.71 16.52 -3.19
CA LYS A 13 61.39 17.31 -4.23
C LYS A 13 60.32 17.94 -5.11
N LYS A 14 60.40 19.13 -5.68
CA LYS A 14 61.26 20.32 -5.61
C LYS A 14 60.52 21.34 -6.49
N ALA A 15 60.61 22.62 -6.13
CA ALA A 15 60.56 23.78 -7.01
C ALA A 15 59.45 23.85 -8.08
N LYS A 16 58.49 24.76 -7.84
CA LYS A 16 57.71 25.40 -8.91
C LYS A 16 58.67 26.20 -9.82
N SER A 17 59.27 25.51 -10.78
CA SER A 17 59.92 26.12 -11.94
C SER A 17 58.81 26.60 -12.87
N LYS A 18 58.68 27.93 -12.98
CA LYS A 18 57.91 28.61 -14.03
C LYS A 18 58.54 28.23 -15.37
N LYS A 19 58.06 27.17 -16.00
CA LYS A 19 58.40 26.85 -17.39
C LYS A 19 57.48 27.67 -18.28
N ASN A 20 58.07 28.69 -18.90
CA ASN A 20 57.47 29.52 -19.92
C ASN A 20 56.69 28.66 -20.92
N LYS A 21 55.36 28.80 -20.90
CA LYS A 21 54.48 28.29 -21.96
C LYS A 21 54.75 29.17 -23.17
N LYS A 22 55.61 28.67 -24.07
CA LYS A 22 55.71 29.14 -25.46
C LYS A 22 54.27 29.09 -25.98
N VAL A 23 53.67 30.27 -26.16
CA VAL A 23 52.45 30.44 -26.93
C VAL A 23 52.91 30.20 -28.36
N GLU A 24 52.91 28.93 -28.75
CA GLU A 24 52.92 28.56 -30.15
C GLU A 24 51.55 28.99 -30.66
N GLU A 25 51.58 29.94 -31.58
CA GLU A 25 50.41 30.50 -32.25
C GLU A 25 49.73 29.32 -32.97
N ARG A 26 48.75 28.71 -32.29
CA ARG A 26 47.94 27.64 -32.85
C ARG A 26 47.26 28.20 -34.08
N THR A 27 47.52 27.60 -35.23
CA THR A 27 46.80 27.94 -36.45
C THR A 27 45.31 27.74 -36.20
N ALA A 28 44.45 28.59 -36.77
CA ALA A 28 43.00 28.52 -36.58
C ALA A 28 42.42 27.10 -36.86
N GLU A 29 43.08 26.35 -37.73
CA GLU A 29 42.75 24.95 -38.07
C GLU A 29 42.98 23.97 -36.89
N GLU A 30 44.01 24.20 -36.07
CA GLU A 30 44.34 23.32 -34.93
C GLU A 30 43.43 23.60 -33.72
N GLU A 31 42.94 24.84 -33.58
CA GLU A 31 41.88 25.17 -32.63
C GLU A 31 40.53 24.57 -33.04
N GLU A 32 40.19 24.60 -34.34
CA GLU A 32 38.97 23.99 -34.85
C GLU A 32 38.98 22.46 -34.66
N GLU A 33 40.13 21.81 -34.88
CA GLU A 33 40.28 20.37 -34.66
C GLU A 33 40.17 20.00 -33.17
N LEU A 34 40.76 20.81 -32.28
CA LEU A 34 40.60 20.64 -30.83
C LEU A 34 39.16 20.89 -30.37
N GLU A 35 38.46 21.87 -30.95
CA GLU A 35 37.04 22.09 -30.67
C GLU A 35 36.17 20.93 -31.17
N LYS A 36 36.46 20.37 -32.35
CA LYS A 36 35.79 19.16 -32.84
C LYS A 36 36.04 17.96 -31.95
N GLN A 37 37.28 17.68 -31.57
CA GLN A 37 37.61 16.60 -30.65
C GLN A 37 36.95 16.79 -29.27
N LYS A 38 36.88 18.03 -28.78
CA LYS A 38 36.20 18.34 -27.52
C LYS A 38 34.68 18.20 -27.63
N ALA A 39 34.08 18.58 -28.75
CA ALA A 39 32.65 18.41 -29.02
C ALA A 39 32.28 16.92 -29.20
N GLU A 40 33.12 16.15 -29.89
CA GLU A 40 32.96 14.70 -30.03
C GLU A 40 33.08 13.98 -28.68
N MET A 41 34.06 14.35 -27.86
CA MET A 41 34.21 13.84 -26.49
C MET A 41 33.03 14.24 -25.60
N ALA A 42 32.51 15.47 -25.73
CA ALA A 42 31.35 15.94 -24.99
C ALA A 42 30.08 15.15 -25.36
N LEU A 43 29.86 14.83 -26.64
CA LEU A 43 28.73 14.00 -27.07
C LEU A 43 28.82 12.56 -26.52
N LEU A 44 30.03 11.99 -26.48
CA LEU A 44 30.26 10.65 -25.91
C LEU A 44 30.05 10.63 -24.37
N MET A 45 30.27 11.76 -23.70
CA MET A 45 30.04 11.92 -22.26
C MET A 45 28.61 12.40 -21.92
N ASP A 46 27.84 12.91 -22.89
CA ASP A 46 26.42 13.33 -22.71
C ASP A 46 25.46 12.13 -22.62
N ASP A 47 25.94 10.93 -23.01
CA ASP A 47 25.27 9.65 -22.76
C ASP A 47 25.49 9.12 -21.33
N GLU A 48 26.34 9.76 -20.51
CA GLU A 48 26.53 9.48 -19.07
C GLU A 48 25.58 10.30 -18.16
N ASP A 49 24.50 10.87 -18.70
CA ASP A 49 23.37 11.34 -17.90
C ASP A 49 22.57 10.13 -17.35
N ASP A 50 23.18 9.40 -16.41
CA ASP A 50 22.56 8.31 -15.63
C ASP A 50 21.26 8.79 -14.92
N ASP A 51 21.09 10.10 -14.76
CA ASP A 51 19.89 10.75 -14.20
C ASP A 51 18.66 10.72 -15.14
N LYS A 52 18.84 10.51 -16.45
CA LYS A 52 17.71 10.40 -17.40
C LYS A 52 17.09 9.00 -17.39
N HIS A 53 17.82 7.98 -16.97
CA HIS A 53 17.32 6.60 -16.89
C HIS A 53 16.84 6.27 -15.48
N LYS A 54 15.64 6.77 -15.12
CA LYS A 54 14.90 6.27 -13.95
C LYS A 54 14.54 4.80 -14.18
N HIS A 55 15.41 3.88 -13.77
CA HIS A 55 15.12 2.45 -13.86
C HIS A 55 13.90 2.10 -13.03
N PHE A 56 12.96 1.36 -13.63
CA PHE A 56 11.77 0.85 -12.95
C PHE A 56 12.19 -0.06 -11.80
N ASN A 57 11.97 0.39 -10.57
CA ASN A 57 12.22 -0.38 -9.38
C ASN A 57 10.89 -0.62 -8.66
N TYR A 58 10.39 -1.85 -8.76
CA TYR A 58 9.11 -2.23 -8.18
C TYR A 58 9.09 -2.01 -6.65
N ASP A 59 10.16 -2.37 -5.95
CA ASP A 59 10.19 -2.24 -4.49
C ASP A 59 10.11 -0.78 -4.05
N LYS A 60 10.78 0.15 -4.77
CA LYS A 60 10.66 1.58 -4.50
C LYS A 60 9.21 2.08 -4.68
N ILE A 61 8.52 1.63 -5.73
CA ILE A 61 7.14 2.01 -6.01
C ILE A 61 6.20 1.52 -4.89
N VAL A 62 6.37 0.26 -4.47
CA VAL A 62 5.58 -0.31 -3.37
C VAL A 62 5.81 0.49 -2.09
N ASP A 63 7.06 0.82 -1.77
CA ASP A 63 7.39 1.59 -0.58
C ASP A 63 6.76 2.98 -0.63
N GLU A 64 6.91 3.70 -1.75
CA GLU A 64 6.35 5.05 -1.97
C GLU A 64 4.83 5.10 -1.85
N GLN A 65 4.14 4.08 -2.38
CA GLN A 65 2.70 3.93 -2.22
C GLN A 65 2.29 3.71 -0.75
N ASN A 66 3.10 2.98 0.01
CA ASN A 66 2.85 2.67 1.43
C ASN A 66 3.33 3.75 2.42
N LEU A 67 3.98 4.81 1.94
CA LEU A 67 4.44 5.90 2.81
C LEU A 67 3.27 6.65 3.47
N SER A 68 3.40 6.84 4.78
CA SER A 68 2.55 7.77 5.52
C SER A 68 2.71 9.21 5.02
N LYS A 69 1.64 10.00 5.04
CA LYS A 69 1.63 11.45 4.72
C LYS A 69 2.79 12.22 5.38
N LYS A 70 3.16 11.86 6.62
CA LYS A 70 4.28 12.48 7.35
C LYS A 70 5.65 12.13 6.73
N LYS A 71 5.86 10.85 6.38
CA LYS A 71 7.09 10.39 5.73
C LYS A 71 7.22 10.98 4.33
N ARG A 72 6.11 11.00 3.59
CA ARG A 72 6.01 11.64 2.27
C ARG A 72 6.49 13.10 2.30
N LYS A 73 5.93 13.91 3.20
CA LYS A 73 6.33 15.32 3.39
C LYS A 73 7.81 15.48 3.78
N LYS A 74 8.40 14.52 4.48
CA LYS A 74 9.82 14.56 4.87
C LYS A 74 10.74 14.30 3.66
N LEU A 75 10.37 13.35 2.80
CA LEU A 75 11.13 13.03 1.59
C LEU A 75 11.10 14.18 0.59
N LEU A 76 9.93 14.79 0.34
CA LEU A 76 9.80 15.98 -0.50
C LEU A 76 10.74 17.13 -0.06
N LYS A 77 10.91 17.30 1.26
CA LYS A 77 11.77 18.35 1.82
C LYS A 77 13.26 18.02 1.76
N LYS A 78 13.62 16.73 1.75
CA LYS A 78 15.01 16.28 1.87
C LYS A 78 15.64 16.06 0.51
N ASP A 79 14.92 15.40 -0.38
CA ASP A 79 15.49 14.89 -1.61
C ASP A 79 15.10 15.77 -2.83
N ASN A 80 14.21 16.78 -2.66
CA ASN A 80 13.61 17.57 -3.76
C ASN A 80 13.10 16.71 -4.93
N THR A 81 12.98 15.40 -4.73
CA THR A 81 12.41 14.47 -5.68
C THR A 81 10.92 14.69 -5.63
N SER A 82 10.38 15.22 -6.72
CA SER A 82 8.95 15.20 -6.97
C SER A 82 8.53 13.73 -6.87
N LEU A 83 7.87 13.34 -5.78
CA LEU A 83 7.21 12.05 -5.72
C LEU A 83 6.16 12.09 -6.82
N GLU A 84 6.39 11.34 -7.88
CA GLU A 84 5.45 11.25 -8.98
C GLU A 84 4.12 10.78 -8.42
N GLU A 85 3.07 11.57 -8.67
CA GLU A 85 1.73 11.25 -8.22
C GLU A 85 1.23 10.07 -9.06
N ASP A 86 1.17 8.90 -8.43
CA ASP A 86 0.66 7.69 -9.06
C ASP A 86 -0.88 7.73 -9.14
N ASP A 87 -1.36 8.10 -10.33
CA ASP A 87 -2.76 8.21 -10.74
C ASP A 87 -3.33 6.92 -11.37
N PHE A 88 -2.54 5.84 -11.44
CA PHE A 88 -3.00 4.60 -12.05
C PHE A 88 -4.12 3.95 -11.21
N GLN A 89 -5.23 3.63 -11.87
CA GLN A 89 -6.35 2.89 -11.28
C GLN A 89 -6.57 1.57 -12.01
N VAL A 90 -6.66 0.49 -11.24
CA VAL A 90 -6.97 -0.85 -11.76
C VAL A 90 -8.46 -0.97 -12.03
N ASP A 91 -8.82 -1.43 -13.23
CA ASP A 91 -10.19 -1.84 -13.54
C ASP A 91 -10.51 -3.18 -12.86
N VAL A 92 -11.28 -3.07 -11.78
CA VAL A 92 -11.68 -4.22 -10.96
C VAL A 92 -12.81 -5.04 -11.60
N LYS A 93 -13.46 -4.51 -12.65
CA LYS A 93 -14.59 -5.14 -13.34
C LYS A 93 -14.21 -5.81 -14.65
N ASP A 94 -12.92 -5.86 -15.00
CA ASP A 94 -12.45 -6.51 -16.21
C ASP A 94 -12.71 -8.03 -16.13
N PRO A 95 -13.47 -8.62 -17.09
CA PRO A 95 -13.77 -10.05 -17.11
C PRO A 95 -12.55 -10.96 -17.11
N ARG A 96 -11.40 -10.50 -17.62
CA ARG A 96 -10.16 -11.28 -17.67
C ARG A 96 -9.63 -11.62 -16.27
N PHE A 97 -9.91 -10.77 -15.29
CA PHE A 97 -9.45 -10.94 -13.91
C PHE A 97 -10.53 -11.50 -12.97
N GLN A 98 -11.69 -11.89 -13.51
CA GLN A 98 -12.80 -12.43 -12.71
C GLN A 98 -12.39 -13.64 -11.86
N ALA A 99 -11.44 -14.44 -12.36
CA ALA A 99 -10.89 -15.60 -11.65
C ALA A 99 -10.27 -15.24 -10.28
N MET A 100 -9.81 -14.00 -10.08
CA MET A 100 -9.27 -13.52 -8.79
C MET A 100 -10.34 -13.42 -7.69
N PHE A 101 -11.61 -13.26 -8.08
CA PHE A 101 -12.74 -13.16 -7.16
C PHE A 101 -13.44 -14.49 -6.94
N THR A 102 -13.45 -15.36 -7.96
CA THR A 102 -14.23 -16.60 -7.96
C THR A 102 -13.41 -17.82 -7.57
N SER A 103 -12.14 -17.91 -8.00
CA SER A 103 -11.29 -19.07 -7.78
C SER A 103 -10.39 -18.89 -6.56
N HIS A 104 -10.23 -19.94 -5.77
CA HIS A 104 -9.35 -19.91 -4.61
C HIS A 104 -7.85 -19.86 -4.98
N LEU A 105 -7.49 -20.34 -6.17
CA LEU A 105 -6.09 -20.43 -6.63
C LEU A 105 -5.46 -19.08 -6.90
N TYR A 106 -6.25 -18.07 -7.26
CA TYR A 106 -5.79 -16.73 -7.62
C TYR A 106 -6.11 -15.69 -6.54
N ASN A 107 -6.37 -16.15 -5.31
CA ASN A 107 -6.70 -15.27 -4.20
C ASN A 107 -5.47 -14.53 -3.69
N LEU A 108 -5.59 -13.20 -3.54
CA LEU A 108 -4.59 -12.39 -2.86
C LEU A 108 -4.73 -12.54 -1.34
N ASP A 109 -3.83 -13.29 -0.69
CA ASP A 109 -3.79 -13.52 0.75
C ASP A 109 -2.63 -12.73 1.41
N PRO A 110 -2.90 -11.89 2.43
CA PRO A 110 -1.87 -11.22 3.23
C PRO A 110 -0.85 -12.14 3.92
N SER A 111 -1.16 -13.42 4.04
CA SER A 111 -0.32 -14.45 4.67
C SER A 111 0.77 -14.99 3.72
N ASP A 112 0.64 -14.74 2.41
CA ASP A 112 1.62 -15.17 1.41
C ASP A 112 2.85 -14.23 1.42
N PRO A 113 4.09 -14.75 1.43
CA PRO A 113 5.29 -13.92 1.31
C PRO A 113 5.33 -13.04 0.04
N GLY A 114 4.64 -13.45 -1.03
CA GLY A 114 4.53 -12.66 -2.27
C GLY A 114 3.56 -11.47 -2.16
N TYR A 115 2.87 -11.30 -1.03
CA TYR A 115 1.85 -10.27 -0.88
C TYR A 115 2.46 -8.86 -0.76
N LYS A 116 2.11 -8.00 -1.72
CA LYS A 116 2.52 -6.60 -1.76
C LYS A 116 1.31 -5.70 -1.57
N LYS A 117 1.39 -4.84 -0.55
CA LYS A 117 0.32 -3.90 -0.16
C LYS A 117 0.30 -2.68 -1.08
N THR A 118 -0.03 -2.84 -2.35
CA THR A 118 -0.19 -1.71 -3.28
C THR A 118 -1.62 -1.16 -3.23
N LYS A 119 -1.82 0.06 -3.75
CA LYS A 119 -3.18 0.64 -3.88
C LYS A 119 -4.10 -0.26 -4.72
N ALA A 120 -3.57 -0.83 -5.80
CA ALA A 120 -4.26 -1.79 -6.66
C ALA A 120 -4.70 -3.06 -5.92
N THR A 121 -3.81 -3.66 -5.12
CA THR A 121 -4.15 -4.84 -4.31
C THR A 121 -5.28 -4.53 -3.33
N GLN A 122 -5.28 -3.33 -2.74
CA GLN A 122 -6.34 -2.89 -1.82
C GLN A 122 -7.68 -2.71 -2.53
N SER A 123 -7.72 -2.11 -3.73
CA SER A 123 -8.98 -1.95 -4.47
C SER A 123 -9.61 -3.29 -4.84
N ILE A 124 -8.79 -4.26 -5.25
CA ILE A 124 -9.24 -5.64 -5.55
C ILE A 124 -9.83 -6.30 -4.29
N GLN A 125 -9.21 -6.13 -3.12
CA GLN A 125 -9.74 -6.70 -1.88
C GLN A 125 -11.08 -6.09 -1.46
N VAL A 126 -11.24 -4.77 -1.63
CA VAL A 126 -12.50 -4.08 -1.34
C VAL A 126 -13.63 -4.60 -2.23
N GLU A 127 -13.40 -4.75 -3.54
CA GLU A 127 -14.43 -5.30 -4.43
C GLU A 127 -14.73 -6.77 -4.12
N LYS A 128 -13.70 -7.57 -3.80
CA LYS A 128 -13.91 -8.96 -3.37
C LYS A 128 -14.78 -9.05 -2.11
N GLN A 129 -14.55 -8.15 -1.16
CA GLN A 129 -15.38 -8.07 0.04
C GLN A 129 -16.82 -7.67 -0.31
N ARG A 130 -16.99 -6.65 -1.16
CA ARG A 130 -18.30 -6.21 -1.67
C ARG A 130 -19.09 -7.38 -2.30
N LEU A 131 -18.45 -8.14 -3.19
CA LEU A 131 -19.05 -9.31 -3.84
C LEU A 131 -19.41 -10.44 -2.86
N ARG A 132 -18.65 -10.59 -1.77
CA ARG A 132 -18.95 -11.58 -0.72
C ARG A 132 -20.18 -11.15 0.08
N GLU A 133 -20.27 -9.89 0.45
CA GLU A 133 -21.40 -9.32 1.19
C GLU A 133 -22.69 -9.41 0.36
N GLU A 134 -22.65 -9.09 -0.93
CA GLU A 134 -23.79 -9.25 -1.85
C GLU A 134 -24.26 -10.71 -1.92
N ARG A 135 -23.34 -11.65 -2.10
CA ARG A 135 -23.68 -13.08 -2.17
C ARG A 135 -24.26 -13.61 -0.87
N GLN A 136 -23.76 -13.16 0.29
CA GLN A 136 -24.30 -13.52 1.59
C GLN A 136 -25.72 -12.98 1.75
N HIS A 137 -25.95 -11.73 1.37
CA HIS A 137 -27.27 -11.11 1.44
C HIS A 137 -28.30 -11.81 0.53
N ASP A 138 -27.89 -12.25 -0.67
CA ASP A 138 -28.76 -13.02 -1.57
C ASP A 138 -29.07 -14.42 -1.01
N GLN A 139 -28.08 -15.08 -0.39
CA GLN A 139 -28.28 -16.34 0.31
C GLN A 139 -29.25 -16.18 1.50
N ASP A 140 -29.07 -15.15 2.32
CA ASP A 140 -29.95 -14.86 3.46
C ASP A 140 -31.39 -14.55 3.02
N LYS A 141 -31.55 -13.84 1.90
CA LYS A 141 -32.86 -13.59 1.28
C LYS A 141 -33.50 -14.88 0.79
N ALA A 142 -32.76 -15.74 0.09
CA ALA A 142 -33.26 -17.02 -0.41
C ALA A 142 -33.64 -17.98 0.73
N LEU A 143 -32.87 -17.99 1.83
CA LEU A 143 -33.18 -18.75 3.04
C LEU A 143 -34.45 -18.19 3.73
N ARG A 144 -34.61 -16.87 3.81
CA ARG A 144 -35.83 -16.24 4.35
C ARG A 144 -37.07 -16.47 3.49
N SER A 145 -36.96 -16.47 2.17
CA SER A 145 -38.09 -16.77 1.28
C SER A 145 -38.49 -18.25 1.34
N SER A 146 -37.53 -19.15 1.57
CA SER A 146 -37.78 -20.60 1.70
C SER A 146 -38.35 -20.98 3.08
N GLN A 147 -38.24 -20.11 4.08
CA GLN A 147 -38.82 -20.30 5.42
C GLN A 147 -40.14 -19.54 5.64
N ALA A 148 -40.69 -18.91 4.61
CA ALA A 148 -42.01 -18.28 4.69
C ALA A 148 -43.11 -19.37 4.78
N PRO A 149 -43.94 -19.40 5.83
CA PRO A 149 -45.07 -20.33 5.89
C PRO A 149 -46.11 -19.96 4.81
N PRO A 150 -46.83 -20.93 4.22
CA PRO A 150 -47.90 -20.63 3.28
C PRO A 150 -48.94 -19.76 3.98
N THR A 151 -49.16 -18.56 3.43
CA THR A 151 -50.18 -17.62 3.91
C THR A 151 -51.56 -18.25 3.67
N GLN A 152 -52.25 -18.59 4.76
CA GLN A 152 -53.71 -18.69 4.77
C GLN A 152 -54.27 -17.46 5.48
N GLU A 153 -55.33 -16.94 4.89
CA GLU A 153 -56.07 -15.68 5.12
C GLU A 153 -56.33 -15.26 6.59
N PRO A 154 -56.57 -13.95 6.85
CA PRO A 154 -56.76 -13.43 8.20
C PRO A 154 -58.21 -13.64 8.67
N ILE A 155 -58.37 -14.36 9.79
CA ILE A 155 -59.60 -14.34 10.59
C ILE A 155 -59.37 -13.49 11.85
N ALA A 156 -60.26 -12.52 12.03
CA ALA A 156 -60.29 -11.54 13.09
C ALA A 156 -60.55 -12.17 14.47
N SER A 157 -59.86 -11.69 15.51
CA SER A 157 -60.43 -11.19 16.78
C SER A 157 -59.37 -11.08 17.88
N GLY A 158 -59.42 -10.00 18.67
CA GLY A 158 -59.13 -10.04 20.11
C GLY A 158 -57.76 -9.56 20.62
N GLN A 159 -57.71 -8.28 21.00
CA GLN A 159 -56.96 -7.64 22.10
C GLN A 159 -55.88 -8.46 22.87
N ALA A 160 -54.64 -7.99 22.86
CA ALA A 160 -53.84 -7.72 24.07
C ALA A 160 -52.52 -7.00 23.72
N VAL A 161 -52.22 -5.95 24.47
CA VAL A 161 -51.05 -5.08 24.34
C VAL A 161 -49.83 -5.76 24.97
N ALA A 162 -48.84 -6.16 24.15
CA ALA A 162 -47.45 -6.35 24.60
C ALA A 162 -46.49 -6.46 23.39
N GLU A 163 -45.81 -5.35 23.13
CA GLU A 163 -44.50 -5.18 22.49
C GLU A 163 -44.01 -6.22 21.46
N ALA A 164 -43.97 -5.78 20.21
CA ALA A 164 -43.32 -6.43 19.09
C ALA A 164 -41.81 -6.66 19.32
N THR A 165 -41.44 -7.84 19.82
CA THR A 165 -40.07 -8.33 19.72
C THR A 165 -39.89 -9.05 18.38
N LYS A 166 -39.25 -8.36 17.44
CA LYS A 166 -38.75 -8.98 16.21
C LYS A 166 -37.92 -10.21 16.61
N LYS A 167 -38.07 -11.34 15.90
CA LYS A 167 -37.34 -12.60 16.15
C LYS A 167 -35.83 -12.30 16.22
N MET A 168 -35.30 -12.11 17.42
CA MET A 168 -33.87 -11.84 17.65
C MET A 168 -33.13 -13.18 17.60
N ASP A 169 -31.85 -13.15 17.20
CA ASP A 169 -30.99 -14.32 17.27
C ASP A 169 -31.06 -14.94 18.68
N PRO A 170 -31.28 -16.26 18.81
CA PRO A 170 -31.34 -16.94 20.11
C PRO A 170 -30.14 -16.63 21.00
N GLY A 171 -28.92 -16.49 20.45
CA GLY A 171 -27.73 -16.12 21.20
C GLY A 171 -27.82 -14.73 21.83
N LEU A 172 -28.29 -13.74 21.06
CA LEU A 172 -28.54 -12.38 21.55
C LEU A 172 -29.61 -12.34 22.65
N SER A 173 -30.65 -13.16 22.54
CA SER A 173 -31.70 -13.25 23.56
C SER A 173 -31.16 -13.79 24.90
N MET A 174 -30.26 -14.77 24.85
CA MET A 174 -29.60 -15.33 26.03
C MET A 174 -28.65 -14.31 26.66
N LEU A 175 -27.90 -13.57 25.84
CA LEU A 175 -27.01 -12.52 26.32
C LEU A 175 -27.81 -11.40 27.03
N ILE A 176 -28.88 -10.90 26.43
CA ILE A 176 -29.76 -9.89 27.05
C ILE A 176 -30.34 -10.39 28.37
N LYS A 177 -30.81 -11.65 28.44
CA LYS A 177 -31.30 -12.25 29.69
C LYS A 177 -30.20 -12.34 30.75
N SER A 178 -28.99 -12.72 30.38
CA SER A 178 -27.86 -12.79 31.33
C SER A 178 -27.48 -11.41 31.88
N ILE A 179 -27.48 -10.38 31.04
CA ILE A 179 -27.16 -9.00 31.44
C ILE A 179 -28.25 -8.47 32.37
N LYS A 180 -29.53 -8.68 32.05
CA LYS A 180 -30.66 -8.30 32.93
C LYS A 180 -30.57 -8.99 34.28
N ASN A 181 -30.40 -10.31 34.33
CA ASN A 181 -30.23 -11.06 35.58
C ASN A 181 -29.05 -10.53 36.41
N LYS A 182 -27.92 -10.21 35.76
CA LYS A 182 -26.71 -9.74 36.46
C LYS A 182 -26.88 -8.33 37.02
N THR A 183 -27.57 -7.44 36.30
CA THR A 183 -27.90 -6.10 36.77
C THR A 183 -28.89 -6.15 37.94
N GLU A 184 -29.91 -7.00 37.88
CA GLU A 184 -30.87 -7.17 38.97
C GLU A 184 -30.20 -7.70 40.24
N GLN A 185 -29.33 -8.69 40.11
CA GLN A 185 -28.53 -9.19 41.24
C GLN A 185 -27.64 -8.10 41.85
N PHE A 186 -27.04 -7.24 41.02
CA PHE A 186 -26.23 -6.14 41.50
C PHE A 186 -27.07 -5.10 42.26
N GLN A 187 -28.26 -4.76 41.74
CA GLN A 187 -29.18 -3.85 42.42
C GLN A 187 -29.71 -4.42 43.73
N ALA A 188 -30.05 -5.71 43.76
CA ALA A 188 -30.50 -6.40 44.97
C ALA A 188 -29.42 -6.41 46.05
N ARG A 189 -28.17 -6.73 45.68
CA ARG A 189 -27.01 -6.69 46.59
C ARG A 189 -26.72 -5.27 47.09
N LYS A 190 -26.86 -4.25 46.24
CA LYS A 190 -26.69 -2.84 46.65
C LYS A 190 -27.73 -2.45 47.71
N LYS A 191 -29.01 -2.80 47.50
CA LYS A 191 -30.10 -2.52 48.45
C LYS A 191 -29.90 -3.22 49.81
N GLN A 192 -29.37 -4.44 49.82
CA GLN A 192 -29.04 -5.16 51.05
C GLN A 192 -27.83 -4.59 51.82
N LYS A 193 -26.95 -3.85 51.14
CA LYS A 193 -25.75 -3.25 51.77
C LYS A 193 -26.01 -1.83 52.29
N THR A 194 -27.17 -1.25 51.96
CA THR A 194 -27.60 0.09 52.38
C THR A 194 -28.71 0.06 53.46
N MET A 195 -29.14 -1.12 53.88
CA MET A 195 -29.96 -1.38 55.08
C MET A 195 -29.03 -1.89 56.18
#